data_AF-A0A5Q4GL30-F1
#
_entry.id   AF-A0A5Q4GL30-F1
#
_cell.length_a   1.000
_cell.length_b   1.000
_cell.length_c   1.000
_cell.angle_alpha   90.00
_cell.angle_beta   90.00
_cell.angle_gamma   90.00
#
_symmetry.space_group_name_H-M   'P 1'
#
loop_
_entity.id
_entity.type
_entity.pdbx_description
1 polymer ?
#
loop_
_entity_poly.entity_id
_entity_poly.type
_entity_poly.pdbx_seq_one_letter_code
_entity_poly.pdbx_strand_id
1 'polypeptide(L)'
;MPDLLRVGGALQAGRCAFQGRRLPRDLQPARRAQGLAGRRMNASPDQIIHHDPRSINMTDNDKIPHTFEVFNERFPGLSHAHQQVGAALDEAGPLDEKTRTLVKIGICVGAGLESAVKSHVRRGLKSGLSAEEIEHALVLGMNSVGFPRTVAAWQWARQVLKDA
;
A
#
# COMPACT_ATOMS: atom_id res chain seq x y z
N MET A 1 -16.02 47.69 -12.45
CA MET A 1 -17.40 47.66 -11.95
C MET A 1 -18.05 46.40 -12.51
N PRO A 2 -18.54 45.50 -11.64
CA PRO A 2 -18.90 44.12 -11.97
C PRO A 2 -20.33 44.04 -12.51
N ASP A 3 -20.65 42.95 -13.20
CA ASP A 3 -22.03 42.50 -13.24
C ASP A 3 -22.12 41.02 -12.84
N LEU A 4 -23.03 40.81 -11.90
CA LEU A 4 -23.28 39.63 -11.10
C LEU A 4 -24.48 38.88 -11.70
N LEU A 5 -24.59 37.60 -11.36
CA LEU A 5 -25.84 36.82 -11.28
C LEU A 5 -26.52 36.39 -12.59
N ARG A 6 -26.39 35.09 -12.90
CA ARG A 6 -27.43 34.07 -12.61
C ARG A 6 -27.15 32.82 -13.43
N VAL A 7 -26.69 31.75 -12.79
CA VAL A 7 -27.34 30.44 -12.92
C VAL A 7 -26.94 29.59 -11.72
N GLY A 8 -27.82 29.62 -10.72
CA GLY A 8 -27.90 28.53 -9.74
C GLY A 8 -28.51 27.32 -10.46
N GLY A 9 -27.68 26.31 -10.70
CA GLY A 9 -28.12 24.96 -11.03
C GLY A 9 -27.91 24.09 -9.81
N ALA A 10 -29.00 23.75 -9.13
CA ALA A 10 -29.01 22.83 -8.01
C ALA A 10 -28.37 21.50 -8.43
N LEU A 11 -27.18 21.17 -7.89
CA LEU A 11 -26.68 19.81 -7.91
C LEU A 11 -27.54 19.01 -6.93
N GLN A 12 -28.60 18.43 -7.48
CA GLN A 12 -29.50 17.56 -6.76
C GLN A 12 -28.70 16.33 -6.34
N ALA A 13 -28.47 16.20 -5.04
CA ALA A 13 -27.96 15.00 -4.42
C ALA A 13 -28.85 13.83 -4.83
N GLY A 14 -28.36 13.01 -5.76
CA GLY A 14 -28.97 11.75 -6.15
C GLY A 14 -28.94 10.82 -4.95
N ARG A 15 -30.01 10.86 -4.14
CA ARG A 15 -30.32 9.83 -3.17
C ARG A 15 -30.43 8.52 -3.93
N CYS A 16 -29.40 7.69 -3.85
CA CYS A 16 -29.44 6.33 -4.34
C CYS A 16 -30.48 5.58 -3.50
N ALA A 17 -31.70 5.49 -4.03
CA ALA A 17 -32.79 4.74 -3.44
C ALA A 17 -32.46 3.26 -3.53
N PHE A 18 -31.80 2.72 -2.50
CA PHE A 18 -31.61 1.28 -2.29
C PHE A 18 -32.94 0.65 -1.86
N GLN A 19 -33.92 0.66 -2.77
CA GLN A 19 -35.18 -0.05 -2.61
C GLN A 19 -34.94 -1.53 -2.90
N GLY A 20 -34.79 -2.33 -1.84
CA GLY A 20 -35.35 -3.68 -1.67
C GLY A 20 -35.32 -4.71 -2.81
N ARG A 21 -34.52 -4.57 -3.87
CA ARG A 21 -34.42 -5.57 -4.93
C ARG A 21 -33.53 -6.71 -4.45
N ARG A 22 -34.09 -7.92 -4.41
CA ARG A 22 -33.33 -9.15 -4.23
C ARG A 22 -32.26 -9.24 -5.32
N LEU A 23 -31.04 -9.59 -4.93
CA LEU A 23 -29.95 -9.88 -5.87
C LEU A 23 -30.37 -10.98 -6.85
N PRO A 24 -29.99 -10.88 -8.14
CA PRO A 24 -30.23 -11.92 -9.14
C PRO A 24 -29.54 -13.24 -8.70
N ARG A 25 -30.09 -14.38 -9.13
CA ARG A 25 -29.81 -15.71 -8.53
C ARG A 25 -28.34 -16.13 -8.61
N ASP A 26 -27.61 -15.61 -9.59
CA ASP A 26 -26.18 -15.78 -9.85
C ASP A 26 -25.27 -14.99 -8.89
N LEU A 27 -25.80 -13.95 -8.24
CA LEU A 27 -25.11 -13.12 -7.25
C LEU A 27 -25.56 -13.40 -5.81
N GLN A 28 -26.32 -14.48 -5.58
CA GLN A 28 -26.66 -14.91 -4.23
C GLN A 28 -25.49 -15.70 -3.62
N PRO A 29 -25.08 -15.40 -2.37
CA PRO A 29 -24.03 -16.16 -1.71
C PRO A 29 -24.46 -17.63 -1.59
N ALA A 30 -23.57 -18.54 -2.00
CA ALA A 30 -23.80 -19.97 -1.95
C ALA A 30 -24.24 -20.40 -0.54
N ARG A 31 -25.35 -21.16 -0.48
CA ARG A 31 -25.87 -21.72 0.78
C ARG A 31 -24.78 -22.53 1.46
N ARG A 32 -24.52 -22.22 2.73
CA ARG A 32 -23.61 -22.95 3.63
C ARG A 32 -23.78 -24.47 3.45
N ALA A 33 -22.74 -25.12 2.94
CA ALA A 33 -22.59 -26.56 3.08
C ALA A 33 -22.31 -26.87 4.55
N GLN A 34 -23.29 -27.46 5.23
CA GLN A 34 -23.09 -28.20 6.47
C GLN A 34 -22.25 -29.43 6.15
N GLY A 35 -21.10 -29.58 6.80
CA GLY A 35 -20.17 -30.69 6.56
C GLY A 35 -18.86 -30.54 7.33
N LEU A 36 -18.93 -30.24 8.63
CA LEU A 36 -17.77 -30.29 9.53
C LEU A 36 -17.86 -31.58 10.35
N ALA A 37 -17.25 -32.65 9.83
CA ALA A 37 -16.98 -33.86 10.59
C ALA A 37 -15.52 -34.28 10.38
N GLY A 38 -14.74 -34.17 11.46
CA GLY A 38 -13.60 -35.05 11.70
C GLY A 38 -12.30 -34.78 10.93
N ARG A 39 -11.53 -33.79 11.35
CA ARG A 39 -10.06 -33.92 11.34
C ARG A 39 -9.50 -33.29 12.61
N ARG A 40 -9.18 -34.12 13.60
CA ARG A 40 -8.39 -33.70 14.77
C ARG A 40 -7.00 -33.37 14.26
N MET A 41 -6.64 -32.08 14.22
CA MET A 41 -5.25 -31.68 14.12
C MET A 41 -4.66 -31.75 15.53
N ASN A 42 -3.80 -32.73 15.73
CA ASN A 42 -2.88 -32.85 16.85
C ASN A 42 -1.78 -31.79 16.71
N ALA A 43 -2.03 -30.57 17.19
CA ALA A 43 -0.97 -29.60 17.44
C ALA A 43 -0.35 -29.92 18.82
N SER A 44 0.95 -30.16 18.85
CA SER A 44 1.71 -30.35 20.10
C SER A 44 1.75 -29.02 20.89
N PRO A 45 1.65 -29.02 22.23
CA PRO A 45 1.48 -27.79 23.02
C PRO A 45 2.69 -26.84 23.05
N ASP A 46 3.84 -27.23 22.49
CA ASP A 46 5.12 -26.54 22.71
C ASP A 46 5.58 -25.59 21.59
N GLN A 47 4.71 -25.23 20.64
CA GLN A 47 5.05 -24.24 19.61
C GLN A 47 4.41 -22.88 19.88
N ILE A 48 4.63 -22.35 21.08
CA ILE A 48 4.54 -20.91 21.31
C ILE A 48 5.92 -20.35 20.93
N ILE A 49 6.02 -19.85 19.71
CA ILE A 49 7.17 -19.10 19.20
C ILE A 49 7.45 -17.94 20.16
N HIS A 50 8.49 -18.06 20.99
CA HIS A 50 9.07 -16.94 21.72
C HIS A 50 9.68 -15.98 20.70
N HIS A 51 8.94 -14.93 20.36
CA HIS A 51 9.45 -13.83 19.54
C HIS A 51 10.37 -12.96 20.41
N ASP A 52 11.69 -13.14 20.29
CA ASP A 52 12.68 -12.22 20.85
C ASP A 52 12.63 -10.90 20.05
N PRO A 53 12.27 -9.75 20.67
CA PRO A 53 12.19 -8.47 19.99
C PRO A 53 13.55 -7.93 19.50
N ARG A 54 14.68 -8.61 19.76
CA ARG A 54 16.01 -8.21 19.31
C ARG A 54 16.55 -8.97 18.09
N SER A 55 15.81 -9.90 17.49
CA SER A 55 16.29 -10.68 16.32
C SER A 55 15.84 -10.14 14.96
N ILE A 56 15.77 -8.81 14.81
CA ILE A 56 15.55 -8.21 13.48
C ILE A 56 16.80 -8.43 12.64
N ASN A 57 16.83 -9.53 11.89
CA ASN A 57 17.87 -9.80 10.90
C ASN A 57 17.91 -8.61 9.93
N MET A 58 19.07 -7.95 9.92
CA MET A 58 19.29 -6.62 9.36
C MET A 58 19.67 -6.64 7.87
N THR A 59 19.43 -7.76 7.17
CA THR A 59 19.96 -8.02 5.81
C THR A 59 18.97 -8.77 4.89
N ASP A 60 17.68 -8.46 4.94
CA ASP A 60 16.69 -9.07 4.03
C ASP A 60 15.95 -7.99 3.23
N ASN A 61 16.70 -7.02 2.72
CA ASN A 61 16.11 -5.79 2.22
C ASN A 61 15.69 -5.85 0.76
N ASP A 62 16.28 -6.72 -0.05
CA ASP A 62 15.91 -6.92 -1.47
C ASP A 62 14.76 -7.90 -1.68
N LYS A 63 14.41 -8.67 -0.65
CA LYS A 63 13.31 -9.62 -0.72
C LYS A 63 12.01 -8.95 -0.34
N ILE A 64 10.97 -9.30 -1.09
CA ILE A 64 9.61 -8.99 -0.71
C ILE A 64 9.37 -9.68 0.65
N PRO A 65 8.78 -8.99 1.65
CA PRO A 65 8.57 -9.61 2.96
C PRO A 65 7.80 -10.92 2.81
N HIS A 66 8.25 -12.00 3.45
CA HIS A 66 7.60 -13.31 3.36
C HIS A 66 6.09 -13.25 3.67
N THR A 67 5.68 -12.41 4.62
CA THR A 67 4.26 -12.16 4.93
C THR A 67 3.44 -11.68 3.73
N PHE A 68 4.03 -10.89 2.82
CA PHE A 68 3.37 -10.44 1.60
C PHE A 68 3.22 -11.58 0.57
N GLU A 69 4.21 -12.46 0.46
CA GLU A 69 4.13 -13.65 -0.40
C GLU A 69 3.00 -14.56 0.07
N VAL A 70 2.98 -14.91 1.36
CA VAL A 70 1.92 -15.72 1.98
C VAL A 70 0.54 -15.08 1.80
N PHE A 71 0.44 -13.75 1.92
CA PHE A 71 -0.81 -13.03 1.69
C PHE A 71 -1.30 -13.17 0.24
N ASN A 72 -0.40 -13.03 -0.75
CA ASN A 72 -0.74 -13.17 -2.16
C ASN A 72 -1.16 -14.60 -2.52
N GLU A 73 -0.47 -15.61 -2.00
CA GLU A 73 -0.83 -17.02 -2.18
C GLU A 73 -2.19 -17.33 -1.57
N ARG A 74 -2.50 -16.74 -0.41
CA ARG A 74 -3.78 -16.94 0.28
C ARG A 74 -4.94 -16.25 -0.41
N PHE A 75 -4.72 -15.08 -1.00
CA PHE A 75 -5.76 -14.24 -1.61
C PHE A 75 -5.39 -13.81 -3.05
N PRO A 76 -5.25 -14.74 -4.01
CA PRO A 76 -4.72 -14.44 -5.34
C PRO A 76 -5.60 -13.48 -6.13
N GLY A 77 -6.93 -13.59 -6.02
CA GLY A 77 -7.86 -12.67 -6.69
C GLY A 77 -7.72 -11.23 -6.19
N LEU A 78 -7.45 -11.03 -4.90
CA LEU A 78 -7.21 -9.70 -4.32
C LEU A 78 -5.86 -9.14 -4.76
N SER A 79 -4.82 -9.97 -4.78
CA SER A 79 -3.50 -9.59 -5.29
C SER A 79 -3.56 -9.14 -6.75
N HIS A 80 -4.27 -9.89 -7.60
CA HIS A 80 -4.48 -9.55 -9.00
C HIS A 80 -5.27 -8.23 -9.18
N ALA A 81 -6.32 -8.01 -8.38
CA ALA A 81 -7.06 -6.75 -8.41
C ALA A 81 -6.18 -5.56 -7.98
N HIS A 82 -5.37 -5.73 -6.92
CA HIS A 82 -4.44 -4.72 -6.45
C HIS A 82 -3.37 -4.36 -7.50
N GLN A 83 -2.84 -5.35 -8.23
CA GLN A 83 -1.89 -5.11 -9.33
C GLN A 83 -2.52 -4.31 -10.48
N GLN A 84 -3.78 -4.61 -10.84
CA GLN A 84 -4.51 -3.85 -11.86
C GLN A 84 -4.72 -2.38 -11.44
N VAL A 85 -5.00 -2.11 -10.16
CA VAL A 85 -5.06 -0.74 -9.64
C VAL A 85 -3.70 -0.05 -9.81
N GLY A 86 -2.61 -0.76 -9.54
CA GLY A 86 -1.24 -0.26 -9.77
C GLY A 86 -1.01 0.17 -11.22
N ALA A 87 -1.35 -0.70 -12.18
CA ALA A 87 -1.21 -0.41 -13.61
C ALA A 87 -2.10 0.76 -14.04
N ALA A 88 -3.35 0.80 -13.59
CA ALA A 88 -4.26 1.91 -13.88
C ALA A 88 -3.74 3.25 -13.34
N LEU A 89 -3.13 3.26 -12.15
CA LEU A 89 -2.51 4.47 -11.57
C LEU A 89 -1.32 4.96 -12.38
N ASP A 90 -0.56 4.04 -12.99
CA ASP A 90 0.60 4.41 -13.80
C ASP A 90 0.19 5.06 -15.14
N GLU A 91 -1.01 4.75 -15.65
CA GLU A 91 -1.61 5.36 -16.85
C GLU A 91 -2.50 6.58 -16.56
N ALA A 92 -2.81 6.86 -15.30
CA ALA A 92 -3.81 7.86 -14.91
C ALA A 92 -3.34 9.33 -15.04
N GLY A 93 -2.12 9.59 -15.49
CA GLY A 93 -1.61 10.96 -15.56
C GLY A 93 -0.27 11.11 -16.29
N PRO A 94 0.21 12.36 -16.44
CA PRO A 94 1.33 12.68 -17.32
C PRO A 94 2.71 12.50 -16.66
N LEU A 95 2.76 12.13 -15.38
CA LEU A 95 4.03 11.98 -14.66
C LEU A 95 4.76 10.73 -15.12
N ASP A 96 6.07 10.85 -15.33
CA ASP A 96 6.93 9.70 -15.64
C ASP A 96 7.14 8.78 -14.42
N GLU A 97 7.70 7.59 -14.65
CA GLU A 97 7.86 6.56 -13.61
C GLU A 97 8.69 7.05 -12.41
N LYS A 98 9.80 7.76 -12.69
CA LYS A 98 10.68 8.32 -11.65
C LYS A 98 9.91 9.32 -10.78
N THR A 99 9.19 10.26 -11.39
CA THR A 99 8.40 11.26 -10.66
C THR A 99 7.26 10.62 -9.88
N ARG A 100 6.51 9.68 -10.48
CA ARG A 100 5.46 8.93 -9.77
C ARG A 100 6.02 8.21 -8.55
N THR A 101 7.22 7.64 -8.65
CA THR A 101 7.86 6.94 -7.54
C THR A 101 8.26 7.88 -6.41
N LEU A 102 8.87 9.04 -6.72
CA LEU A 102 9.19 10.06 -5.72
C LEU A 102 7.94 10.58 -5.00
N VAL A 103 6.85 10.81 -5.73
CA VAL A 103 5.56 11.20 -5.15
C VAL A 103 5.03 10.12 -4.20
N LYS A 104 5.05 8.85 -4.62
CA LYS A 104 4.63 7.71 -3.77
C LYS A 104 5.51 7.60 -2.51
N ILE A 105 6.83 7.81 -2.62
CA ILE A 105 7.74 7.89 -1.45
C ILE A 105 7.29 9.01 -0.51
N GLY A 106 7.09 10.23 -1.01
CA GLY A 106 6.65 11.37 -0.20
C GLY A 106 5.33 11.12 0.55
N ILE A 107 4.34 10.52 -0.13
CA ILE A 107 3.06 10.14 0.49
C ILE A 107 3.29 9.13 1.62
N CYS A 108 4.11 8.10 1.40
CA CYS A 108 4.41 7.08 2.42
C CYS A 108 5.15 7.68 3.63
N VAL A 109 6.04 8.66 3.40
CA VAL A 109 6.73 9.40 4.47
C VAL A 109 5.72 10.18 5.30
N GLY A 110 4.82 10.93 4.66
CA GLY A 110 3.76 11.67 5.35
C GLY A 110 2.83 10.76 6.16
N ALA A 111 2.54 9.57 5.64
CA ALA A 111 1.74 8.56 6.33
C ALA A 111 2.52 7.74 7.38
N GLY A 112 3.85 7.90 7.48
CA GLY A 112 4.70 7.17 8.42
C GLY A 112 4.83 5.67 8.13
N LEU A 113 4.71 5.26 6.87
CA LEU A 113 4.67 3.85 6.45
C LEU A 113 6.06 3.33 6.07
N GLU A 114 6.84 2.88 7.05
CA GLU A 114 8.22 2.40 6.86
C GLU A 114 8.36 1.35 5.74
N SER A 115 7.59 0.27 5.81
CA SER A 115 7.69 -0.83 4.83
C SER A 115 7.35 -0.37 3.41
N ALA A 116 6.42 0.59 3.28
CA ALA A 116 6.04 1.16 2.00
C ALA A 116 7.12 2.09 1.45
N VAL A 117 7.75 2.92 2.30
CA VAL A 117 8.92 3.73 1.92
C VAL A 117 10.02 2.83 1.38
N LYS A 118 10.40 1.77 2.13
CA LYS A 118 11.44 0.83 1.69
C LYS A 118 11.10 0.18 0.34
N SER A 119 9.85 -0.24 0.17
CA SER A 119 9.36 -0.83 -1.09
C SER A 119 9.45 0.13 -2.28
N HIS A 120 9.04 1.39 -2.09
CA HIS A 120 9.13 2.39 -3.16
C HIS A 120 10.57 2.86 -3.43
N VAL A 121 11.45 2.88 -2.43
CA VAL A 121 12.88 3.15 -2.63
C VAL A 121 13.50 2.08 -3.54
N ARG A 122 13.28 0.78 -3.27
CA ARG A 122 13.76 -0.30 -4.16
C ARG A 122 13.24 -0.20 -5.58
N ARG A 123 11.93 0.06 -5.73
CA ARG A 123 11.32 0.24 -7.05
C ARG A 123 11.91 1.45 -7.76
N GLY A 124 12.17 2.53 -7.02
CA GLY A 124 12.80 3.74 -7.54
C GLY A 124 14.18 3.47 -8.11
N LEU A 125 15.03 2.75 -7.37
CA LEU A 125 16.36 2.33 -7.85
C LEU A 125 16.24 1.51 -9.14
N LYS A 126 15.30 0.57 -9.21
CA LYS A 126 15.03 -0.23 -10.43
C LYS A 126 14.55 0.62 -11.62
N SER A 127 13.85 1.74 -11.37
CA SER A 127 13.45 2.71 -12.39
C SER A 127 14.53 3.75 -12.74
N GLY A 128 15.74 3.63 -12.17
CA GLY A 128 16.86 4.54 -12.44
C GLY A 128 16.86 5.83 -11.63
N LEU A 129 16.19 5.87 -10.47
CA LEU A 129 16.45 6.92 -9.47
C LEU A 129 17.81 6.69 -8.83
N SER A 130 18.58 7.77 -8.65
CA SER A 130 19.82 7.74 -7.88
C SER A 130 19.54 7.83 -6.37
N ALA A 131 20.52 7.42 -5.57
CA ALA A 131 20.44 7.56 -4.11
C ALA A 131 20.26 9.03 -3.71
N GLU A 132 20.96 9.94 -4.39
CA GLU A 132 20.93 11.38 -4.15
C GLU A 132 19.56 11.99 -4.48
N GLU A 133 18.91 11.56 -5.58
CA GLU A 133 17.55 11.99 -5.92
C GLU A 133 16.55 11.59 -4.82
N ILE A 134 16.69 10.36 -4.29
CA ILE A 134 15.85 9.86 -3.21
C ILE A 134 16.13 10.62 -1.90
N GLU A 135 17.39 10.74 -1.49
CA GLU A 135 17.75 11.46 -0.27
C GLU A 135 17.30 12.93 -0.31
N HIS A 136 17.47 13.61 -1.45
CA HIS A 136 17.00 14.98 -1.63
C HIS A 136 15.47 15.08 -1.46
N ALA A 137 14.71 14.19 -2.09
CA ALA A 137 13.25 14.17 -1.96
C ALA A 137 12.78 13.98 -0.50
N LEU A 138 13.51 13.19 0.30
CA LEU A 138 13.22 13.00 1.72
C LEU A 138 13.47 14.29 2.52
N VAL A 139 14.58 14.98 2.27
CA VAL A 139 14.95 16.22 2.99
C VAL A 139 13.94 17.34 2.73
N LEU A 140 13.32 17.40 1.55
CA LEU A 140 12.22 18.35 1.26
C LEU A 140 11.03 18.19 2.23
N GLY A 141 10.88 17.02 2.87
CA GLY A 141 9.88 16.76 3.90
C GLY A 141 10.07 17.56 5.18
N MET A 142 11.23 18.17 5.43
CA MET A 142 11.58 18.85 6.69
C MET A 142 10.50 19.83 7.16
N ASN A 143 10.00 20.66 6.25
CA ASN A 143 9.00 21.69 6.55
C ASN A 143 7.54 21.19 6.41
N SER A 144 7.33 19.98 5.90
CA SER A 144 6.00 19.42 5.66
C SER A 144 5.58 18.42 6.73
N VAL A 145 6.50 17.55 7.14
CA VAL A 145 6.27 16.47 8.11
C VAL A 145 7.13 16.60 9.38
N GLY A 146 8.01 17.61 9.43
CA GLY A 146 8.87 17.90 10.57
C GLY A 146 10.17 17.08 10.61
N PHE A 147 11.10 17.53 11.44
CA PHE A 147 12.42 16.92 11.61
C PHE A 147 12.37 15.43 11.99
N PRO A 148 11.60 15.00 13.02
CA PRO A 148 11.62 13.59 13.44
C PRO A 148 11.13 12.63 12.35
N ARG A 149 10.12 13.02 11.56
CA ARG A 149 9.62 12.19 10.47
C ARG A 149 10.58 12.15 9.29
N THR A 150 11.17 13.28 8.95
CA THR A 150 12.18 13.38 7.89
C THR A 150 13.39 12.50 8.20
N VAL A 151 13.92 12.55 9.43
CA VAL A 151 15.06 11.74 9.83
C VAL A 151 14.71 10.24 9.87
N ALA A 152 13.52 9.88 10.34
CA ALA A 152 13.07 8.48 10.29
C ALA A 152 12.98 7.96 8.84
N ALA A 153 12.40 8.74 7.94
CA ALA A 153 12.32 8.39 6.53
C ALA A 153 13.69 8.22 5.87
N TRP A 154 14.63 9.13 6.18
CA TRP A 154 16.02 9.02 5.74
C TRP A 154 16.68 7.74 6.26
N GLN A 155 16.48 7.39 7.54
CA GLN A 155 16.97 6.12 8.10
C GLN A 155 16.42 4.90 7.35
N TRP A 156 15.11 4.87 7.07
CA TRP A 156 14.48 3.75 6.35
C TRP A 156 15.02 3.60 4.92
N ALA A 157 15.17 4.72 4.20
CA ALA A 157 15.74 4.72 2.87
C ALA A 157 17.21 4.27 2.87
N ARG A 158 18.02 4.75 3.83
CA ARG A 158 19.42 4.32 3.98
C ARG A 158 19.59 2.85 4.27
N GLN A 159 18.63 2.22 4.95
CA GLN A 159 18.67 0.76 5.12
C GLN A 159 18.63 0.08 3.75
N VAL A 160 17.82 0.58 2.81
CA VAL A 160 17.75 0.05 1.42
C VAL A 160 18.99 0.40 0.62
N LEU A 161 19.45 1.65 0.69
CA LEU A 161 20.57 2.11 -0.13
C LEU A 161 21.92 1.50 0.26
N LYS A 162 22.10 1.03 1.51
CA LYS A 162 23.32 0.34 1.95
C LYS A 162 23.49 -1.05 1.32
N ASP A 163 22.40 -1.63 0.85
CA ASP A 163 22.35 -2.98 0.30
C ASP A 163 22.22 -2.99 -1.23
N ALA A 164 22.21 -1.81 -1.87
CA ALA A 164 21.96 -1.60 -3.30
C ALA A 164 23.25 -1.39 -4.13
#